data_AF-A0A6G4QZ46-F1
#
_entry.id   AF-A0A6G4QZ46-F1
#
_cell.length_a   1.000
_cell.length_b   1.000
_cell.length_c   1.000
_cell.angle_alpha   90.00
_cell.angle_beta   90.00
_cell.angle_gamma   90.00
#
_symmetry.space_group_name_H-M   'P 1'
#
loop_
_entity.id
_entity.type
_entity.pdbx_description
1 polymer ?
#
loop_
_entity_poly.entity_id
_entity_poly.type
_entity_poly.pdbx_seq_one_letter_code
_entity_poly.pdbx_strand_id
1 'polypeptide(L)'
;MDEFGNAWWGLERIRSLVEECGAPKADDAVAVTSAASALLFADTLIWCSAWGVCCKEGPDFGRVFLVSDGERFVADSFAEFVARYLEDDRALY
;
A
#
# COMPACT_ATOMS: atom_id res chain seq x y z
N MET A 1 9.54 -11.64 7.75
CA MET A 1 8.12 -11.97 7.53
C MET A 1 7.53 -12.35 8.88
N ASP A 2 6.37 -11.83 9.23
CA ASP A 2 5.66 -12.17 10.47
C ASP A 2 4.87 -13.49 10.34
N GLU A 3 4.12 -13.85 11.38
CA GLU A 3 3.30 -15.07 11.42
C GLU A 3 2.13 -15.07 10.43
N PHE A 4 1.75 -13.91 9.90
CA PHE A 4 0.67 -13.73 8.93
C PHE A 4 1.17 -13.63 7.49
N GLY A 5 2.49 -13.75 7.28
CA GLY A 5 3.08 -13.67 5.94
C GLY A 5 3.38 -12.24 5.48
N ASN A 6 3.35 -11.26 6.39
CA ASN A 6 3.65 -9.87 6.06
C ASN A 6 5.15 -9.59 6.15
N ALA A 7 5.66 -8.80 5.23
CA ALA A 7 7.05 -8.38 5.18
C ALA A 7 7.16 -6.87 4.99
N TRP A 8 7.58 -6.17 6.04
CA TRP A 8 8.06 -4.79 5.95
C TRP A 8 9.32 -4.74 5.09
N TRP A 9 9.38 -3.78 4.17
CA TRP A 9 10.50 -3.61 3.28
C TRP A 9 11.60 -2.77 3.93
N GLY A 10 12.86 -3.15 3.67
CA GLY A 10 13.98 -2.26 3.91
C GLY A 10 13.89 -1.02 3.01
N LEU A 11 14.51 0.08 3.43
CA LEU A 11 14.47 1.36 2.70
C LEU A 11 14.94 1.23 1.25
N GLU A 12 15.89 0.32 0.99
CA GLU A 12 16.44 0.02 -0.33
C GLU A 12 15.47 -0.69 -1.28
N ARG A 13 14.38 -1.27 -0.75
CA ARG A 13 13.34 -1.95 -1.52
C ARG A 13 12.10 -1.08 -1.72
N ILE A 14 11.96 0.01 -0.95
CA ILE A 14 10.88 0.98 -1.13
C ILE A 14 10.99 1.58 -2.53
N ARG A 15 9.90 1.47 -3.29
CA ARG A 15 9.82 1.91 -4.68
C ARG A 15 8.40 2.33 -5.00
N SER A 16 8.25 3.09 -6.08
CA SER A 16 6.92 3.52 -6.50
C SER A 16 6.09 2.33 -7.00
N LEU A 17 4.77 2.46 -6.90
CA LEU A 17 3.85 1.47 -7.45
C LEU A 17 4.11 1.22 -8.95
N VAL A 18 4.43 2.28 -9.71
CA VAL A 18 4.70 2.19 -11.15
C VAL A 18 6.00 1.46 -11.47
N GLU A 19 7.06 1.72 -10.71
CA GLU A 19 8.33 0.98 -10.88
C GLU A 19 8.15 -0.52 -10.65
N GLU A 20 7.17 -0.88 -9.84
CA GLU A 20 6.98 -2.25 -9.41
C GLU A 20 5.99 -3.06 -10.21
N CYS A 21 4.78 -2.52 -10.33
CA CYS A 21 3.66 -3.21 -10.94
C CYS A 21 3.48 -2.78 -12.40
N GLY A 22 4.25 -1.79 -12.86
CA GLY A 22 4.05 -1.13 -14.15
C GLY A 22 2.97 -0.05 -14.07
N ALA A 23 2.61 0.50 -15.22
CA ALA A 23 1.56 1.51 -15.29
C ALA A 23 0.20 0.89 -14.90
N PRO A 24 -0.64 1.62 -14.12
CA PRO A 24 -2.02 1.23 -13.83
C PRO A 24 -2.79 0.87 -15.08
N LYS A 25 -3.67 -0.12 -15.00
CA LYS A 25 -4.70 -0.29 -16.04
C LYS A 25 -5.78 0.76 -15.79
N ALA A 26 -6.42 1.24 -16.86
CA ALA A 26 -7.39 2.34 -16.80
C ALA A 26 -8.62 2.06 -15.90
N ASP A 27 -8.85 0.78 -15.55
CA ASP A 27 -9.99 0.31 -14.76
C ASP A 27 -9.67 0.19 -13.25
N ASP A 28 -8.42 0.43 -12.84
CA ASP A 28 -7.97 0.32 -11.44
C ASP A 28 -8.21 1.64 -10.68
N ALA A 29 -9.32 1.69 -9.93
CA ALA A 29 -9.87 2.92 -9.35
C ALA A 29 -8.95 3.68 -8.36
N VAL A 30 -8.01 2.99 -7.69
CA VAL A 30 -7.07 3.62 -6.75
C VAL A 30 -5.73 3.93 -7.44
N ALA A 31 -5.31 3.09 -8.39
CA ALA A 31 -4.08 3.27 -9.14
C ALA A 31 -4.12 4.51 -10.05
N VAL A 32 -5.28 4.88 -10.60
CA VAL A 32 -5.37 6.00 -11.56
C VAL A 32 -5.10 7.38 -10.92
N THR A 33 -5.39 7.60 -9.63
CA THR A 33 -5.24 8.94 -9.01
C THR A 33 -3.86 9.18 -8.39
N SER A 34 -3.14 8.13 -7.97
CA SER A 34 -1.92 8.26 -7.15
C SER A 34 -0.75 7.33 -7.53
N ALA A 35 -0.85 6.43 -8.51
CA ALA A 35 0.18 5.39 -8.70
C ALA A 35 1.61 5.92 -8.93
N ALA A 36 1.77 7.01 -9.67
CA ALA A 36 3.10 7.59 -9.94
C ALA A 36 3.77 8.18 -8.69
N SER A 37 3.01 8.41 -7.63
CA SER A 37 3.45 9.06 -6.40
C SER A 37 3.15 8.25 -5.15
N ALA A 38 2.80 6.97 -5.33
CA ALA A 38 2.59 6.06 -4.23
C ALA A 38 3.82 5.20 -4.01
N LEU A 39 4.25 5.05 -2.77
CA LEU A 39 5.38 4.21 -2.39
C LEU A 39 4.87 2.92 -1.75
N LEU A 40 5.36 1.79 -2.22
CA LEU A 40 5.15 0.49 -1.60
C LEU A 40 6.16 0.29 -0.48
N PHE A 41 5.70 -0.18 0.68
CA PHE A 41 6.54 -0.29 1.88
C PHE A 41 6.43 -1.63 2.61
N ALA A 42 5.47 -2.47 2.26
CA ALA A 42 5.32 -3.81 2.80
C ALA A 42 4.50 -4.69 1.84
N ASP A 43 4.74 -6.00 1.88
CA ASP A 43 3.92 -7.00 1.18
C ASP A 43 3.35 -8.04 2.12
N THR A 44 2.33 -8.76 1.67
CA THR A 44 1.76 -9.91 2.36
C THR A 44 1.60 -11.10 1.43
N LEU A 45 1.73 -12.30 2.00
CA LEU A 45 1.64 -13.58 1.31
C LEU A 45 2.61 -13.73 0.13
N ILE A 46 3.87 -13.31 0.31
CA ILE A 46 4.90 -13.41 -0.75
C ILE A 46 4.41 -12.71 -2.02
N TRP A 47 4.14 -11.41 -1.93
CA TRP A 47 3.76 -10.59 -3.08
C TRP A 47 2.38 -10.83 -3.70
N CYS A 48 1.49 -11.60 -3.07
CA CYS A 48 0.10 -11.66 -3.52
C CYS A 48 -0.63 -10.32 -3.33
N SER A 49 -0.21 -9.50 -2.36
CA SER A 49 -0.66 -8.12 -2.21
C SER A 49 0.38 -7.26 -1.49
N ALA A 50 0.27 -5.93 -1.63
CA ALA A 50 1.21 -4.98 -1.04
C ALA A 50 0.51 -3.74 -0.49
N TRP A 51 1.05 -3.14 0.56
CA TRP A 51 0.58 -1.85 1.05
C TRP A 51 1.41 -0.72 0.48
N GLY A 52 0.73 0.36 0.12
CA GLY A 52 1.33 1.59 -0.36
C GLY A 52 0.80 2.82 0.34
N VAL A 53 1.58 3.90 0.33
CA VAL A 53 1.20 5.21 0.87
C VAL A 53 1.24 6.25 -0.23
N CYS A 54 0.22 7.10 -0.28
CA CYS A 54 0.13 8.20 -1.24
C CYS A 54 1.01 9.38 -0.81
N CYS A 55 2.00 9.76 -1.62
CA CYS A 55 2.95 10.84 -1.31
C CYS A 55 2.70 12.14 -2.10
N LYS A 56 1.70 12.18 -2.98
CA LYS A 56 1.33 13.40 -3.71
C LYS A 56 0.32 14.21 -2.92
N GLU A 57 0.57 15.51 -2.79
CA GLU A 57 -0.35 16.45 -2.17
C GLU A 57 -1.73 16.40 -2.85
N GLY A 58 -2.77 16.30 -2.03
CA GLY A 58 -4.15 16.14 -2.48
C GLY A 58 -5.02 15.49 -1.41
N PRO A 59 -6.27 15.15 -1.76
CA PRO A 59 -7.21 14.53 -0.84
C PRO A 59 -6.72 13.20 -0.24
N ASP A 60 -5.85 12.49 -0.97
CA ASP A 60 -5.35 11.18 -0.57
C ASP A 60 -3.94 11.21 0.06
N PHE A 61 -3.34 12.39 0.24
CA PHE A 61 -1.98 12.50 0.78
C PHE A 61 -1.86 11.84 2.16
N GLY A 62 -0.89 10.93 2.30
CA GLY A 62 -0.61 10.20 3.54
C GLY A 62 -1.50 8.99 3.81
N ARG A 63 -2.56 8.79 3.02
CA ARG A 63 -3.45 7.62 3.14
C ARG A 63 -2.73 6.36 2.67
N VAL A 64 -3.09 5.24 3.28
CA VAL A 64 -2.53 3.92 2.98
C VAL A 64 -3.56 3.08 2.25
N PHE A 65 -3.14 2.40 1.19
CA PHE A 65 -3.97 1.53 0.38
C PHE A 65 -3.35 0.14 0.24
N LEU A 66 -4.19 -0.84 -0.09
CA LEU A 66 -3.81 -2.20 -0.42
C LEU A 66 -3.85 -2.38 -1.93
N VAL A 67 -2.76 -2.85 -2.52
CA VAL A 67 -2.65 -3.32 -3.90
C VAL A 67 -2.99 -4.79 -3.92
N SER A 68 -4.12 -5.12 -4.53
CA SER A 68 -4.63 -6.49 -4.72
C SER A 68 -5.60 -6.51 -5.91
N ASP A 69 -6.36 -7.60 -6.08
CA ASP A 69 -7.43 -7.72 -7.10
C ASP A 69 -8.60 -6.72 -6.88
N GLY A 70 -8.60 -6.00 -5.75
CA GLY A 70 -9.53 -4.91 -5.44
C GLY A 70 -8.84 -3.84 -4.60
N GLU A 71 -8.24 -2.85 -5.27
CA GLU A 71 -7.52 -1.78 -4.58
C GLU A 71 -8.45 -0.94 -3.69
N ARG A 72 -8.02 -0.67 -2.46
CA ARG A 72 -8.80 0.14 -1.51
C ARG A 72 -7.91 0.85 -0.51
N PHE A 73 -8.37 2.00 0.00
CA PHE A 73 -7.77 2.63 1.16
C PHE A 73 -8.09 1.83 2.43
N VAL A 74 -7.06 1.58 3.24
CA VAL A 74 -7.15 0.81 4.49
C VAL A 74 -6.87 1.65 5.74
N ALA A 75 -6.26 2.82 5.57
CA ALA A 75 -6.08 3.83 6.62
C ALA A 75 -5.97 5.24 6.01
N ASP A 76 -6.37 6.25 6.78
CA ASP A 76 -6.28 7.66 6.39
C ASP A 76 -4.91 8.28 6.71
N SER A 77 -4.06 7.58 7.48
CA SER A 77 -2.66 7.95 7.68
C SER A 77 -1.75 6.73 7.90
N PHE A 78 -0.44 6.92 7.70
CA PHE A 78 0.54 5.88 8.04
C PHE A 78 0.58 5.57 9.54
N ALA A 79 0.39 6.57 10.40
CA ALA A 79 0.36 6.36 11.85
C ALA A 79 -0.85 5.49 12.27
N GLU A 80 -2.01 5.75 11.68
CA GLU A 80 -3.20 4.93 11.88
C GLU A 80 -3.00 3.50 11.37
N PHE A 81 -2.37 3.33 10.19
CA PHE A 81 -2.00 2.01 9.68
C PHE A 81 -1.13 1.23 10.68
N VAL A 82 -0.07 1.84 11.21
CA VAL A 82 0.82 1.18 12.18
C VAL A 82 0.08 0.82 13.46
N ALA A 83 -0.79 1.71 13.97
CA ALA A 83 -1.60 1.41 15.15
C ALA A 83 -2.51 0.18 14.92
N ARG A 84 -3.23 0.16 13.79
CA ARG A 84 -4.10 -0.98 13.42
C ARG A 84 -3.31 -2.26 13.20
N TYR A 85 -2.16 -2.19 12.53
CA TYR A 85 -1.29 -3.35 12.29
C TYR A 85 -0.80 -4.00 13.59
N LEU A 86 -0.62 -3.22 14.67
CA LEU A 86 -0.18 -3.72 15.97
C LEU A 86 -1.34 -4.20 16.86
N GLU A 87 -2.55 -3.66 16.69
CA GLU A 87 -3.69 -3.90 17.59
C GLU A 87 -4.77 -4.83 17.00
N ASP A 88 -5.17 -4.63 15.74
CA ASP A 88 -6.18 -5.42 15.00
C ASP A 88 -6.01 -5.21 13.49
N ASP A 89 -5.27 -6.11 12.85
CA ASP A 89 -4.86 -5.99 11.45
C ASP A 89 -5.94 -6.43 10.45
N ARG A 90 -7.08 -6.95 10.90
CA ARG A 90 -8.14 -7.50 10.03
C ARG A 90 -8.68 -6.53 9.00
N ALA A 91 -8.73 -5.24 9.32
CA ALA A 91 -9.21 -4.20 8.41
C ALA A 91 -8.21 -3.86 7.28
N LEU A 92 -6.96 -4.34 7.38
CA LEU A 92 -5.88 -4.04 6.45
C LEU A 92 -5.83 -4.96 5.21
N TYR A 93 -6.69 -5.99 5.15
CA TYR A 93 -6.77 -7.00 4.07
C TYR A 93 -8.14 -7.04 3.38
#